data_AF-A0A091L0N8-F1
#
_entry.id   AF-A0A091L0N8-F1
#
_cell.length_a   1.000
_cell.length_b   1.000
_cell.length_c   1.000
_cell.angle_alpha   90.00
_cell.angle_beta   90.00
_cell.angle_gamma   90.00
#
_symmetry.space_group_name_H-M   'P 1'
#
loop_
_entity.id
_entity.type
_entity.pdbx_description
1 polymer ?
#
loop_
_entity_poly.entity_id
_entity_poly.type
_entity_poly.pdbx_seq_one_letter_code
_entity_poly.pdbx_strand_id
1 'polypeptide(L)'
;MWTVVGEVFGGSHRMFLEPLQSVGESLKWEKQKEVEWLGSSQEMGSVSTWSPNFWRKDLEEKLIQYMTAQIPLFGSSSNTDETALKQHLNQLETTFLPSLEDRGGVFKEAGLLVTYARCCHASLSSHLSMLTDSNHFSFSQCLLVYEWGLKMYERETCLRPRQTSQHSLSLDVQCLMWIVLKTEEKLLAVTQKEVGKALKEAFDTGKPHCADAAVIQMLTEKMEAACRVSESLSEKVEAVCLEECLRFLE
;
A
#
# COMPACT_ATOMS: atom_id res chain seq x y z
N MET A 1 -18.51 3.36 24.47
CA MET A 1 -18.53 2.85 23.09
C MET A 1 -17.11 2.53 22.60
N TRP A 2 -16.20 3.52 22.51
CA TRP A 2 -14.83 3.30 22.01
C TRP A 2 -13.95 2.35 22.84
N THR A 3 -14.20 2.22 24.14
CA THR A 3 -13.52 1.21 25.00
C THR A 3 -13.88 -0.21 24.57
N VAL A 4 -15.15 -0.47 24.22
CA VAL A 4 -15.63 -1.78 23.75
C VAL A 4 -15.06 -2.09 22.36
N VAL A 5 -14.97 -1.08 21.49
CA VAL A 5 -14.31 -1.18 20.18
C VAL A 5 -12.82 -1.48 20.35
N GLY A 6 -12.15 -0.80 21.29
CA GLY A 6 -10.75 -1.07 21.67
C GLY A 6 -10.53 -2.47 22.26
N GLU A 7 -11.48 -3.01 23.03
CA GLU A 7 -11.44 -4.37 23.58
C GLU A 7 -11.69 -5.45 22.51
N VAL A 8 -12.60 -5.19 21.55
CA VAL A 8 -12.78 -6.02 20.34
C VAL A 8 -11.50 -6.09 19.51
N PHE A 9 -10.70 -5.01 19.51
CA PHE A 9 -9.42 -4.92 18.83
C PHE A 9 -8.21 -5.34 19.69
N GLY A 10 -8.39 -5.51 21.01
CA GLY A 10 -7.28 -5.53 21.97
C GLY A 10 -6.80 -6.90 22.44
N GLY A 11 -7.49 -8.02 22.17
CA GLY A 11 -6.99 -9.29 22.72
C GLY A 11 -7.82 -10.57 22.61
N SER A 12 -8.88 -10.61 21.81
CA SER A 12 -9.69 -11.82 21.64
C SER A 12 -9.71 -12.23 20.18
N HIS A 13 -9.42 -13.51 19.90
CA HIS A 13 -9.62 -14.14 18.58
C HIS A 13 -11.08 -14.08 18.10
N ARG A 14 -12.02 -13.65 18.96
CA ARG A 14 -13.41 -13.40 18.59
C ARG A 14 -13.66 -11.90 18.57
N MET A 15 -13.85 -11.37 17.35
CA MET A 15 -14.54 -10.09 17.18
C MET A 15 -16.00 -10.28 17.64
N PHE A 16 -16.45 -9.43 18.56
CA PHE A 16 -17.83 -9.45 19.00
C PHE A 16 -18.67 -8.64 18.02
N LEU A 17 -19.56 -9.34 17.30
CA LEU A 17 -20.43 -8.78 16.29
C LEU A 17 -21.37 -7.70 16.86
N GLU A 18 -21.94 -7.94 18.05
CA GLU A 18 -22.91 -7.04 18.69
C GLU A 18 -22.37 -5.61 18.91
N PRO A 19 -21.17 -5.39 19.51
CA PRO A 19 -20.56 -4.06 19.57
C PRO A 19 -20.37 -3.40 18.21
N LEU A 20 -19.94 -4.15 17.20
CA LEU A 20 -19.72 -3.62 15.85
C LEU A 20 -21.04 -3.24 15.17
N GLN A 21 -22.11 -4.01 15.39
CA GLN A 21 -23.46 -3.69 14.90
C GLN A 21 -23.95 -2.38 15.52
N SER A 22 -23.78 -2.17 16.84
CA SER A 22 -24.15 -0.91 17.50
C SER A 22 -23.39 0.29 16.92
N VAL A 23 -22.10 0.13 16.61
CA VAL A 23 -21.30 1.16 15.92
C VAL A 23 -21.82 1.41 14.49
N GLY A 24 -22.15 0.34 13.75
CA GLY A 24 -22.74 0.44 12.42
C GLY A 24 -24.08 1.17 12.40
N GLU A 25 -24.96 0.88 13.36
CA GLU A 25 -26.24 1.57 13.55
C GLU A 25 -26.05 3.04 13.92
N SER A 26 -25.09 3.33 14.80
CA SER A 26 -24.73 4.69 15.19
C SER A 26 -24.24 5.53 14.00
N LEU A 27 -23.40 4.96 13.13
CA LEU A 27 -22.95 5.63 11.90
C LEU A 27 -24.07 5.82 10.88
N LYS A 28 -25.00 4.87 10.77
CA LYS A 28 -26.19 5.04 9.92
C LYS A 28 -27.05 6.18 10.43
N TRP A 29 -27.27 6.26 11.74
CA TRP A 29 -28.01 7.35 12.38
C TRP A 29 -27.33 8.71 12.17
N GLU A 30 -26.00 8.78 12.34
CA GLU A 30 -25.21 10.00 12.09
C GLU A 30 -25.37 10.46 10.63
N LYS A 31 -25.24 9.54 9.66
CA LYS A 31 -25.43 9.84 8.24
C LYS A 31 -26.85 10.32 7.93
N GLN A 32 -27.87 9.72 8.54
CA GLN A 32 -29.25 10.17 8.37
C GLN A 32 -29.43 11.59 8.93
N LYS A 33 -28.85 11.88 10.10
CA LYS A 33 -28.90 13.22 10.71
C LYS A 33 -28.17 14.27 9.90
N GLU A 34 -27.04 13.92 9.28
CA GLU A 34 -26.32 14.80 8.35
C GLU A 34 -27.19 15.16 7.14
N VAL A 35 -27.90 14.18 6.55
CA VAL A 35 -28.82 14.42 5.42
C VAL A 35 -30.04 15.25 5.83
N GLU A 36 -30.65 14.96 6.99
CA GLU A 36 -31.76 15.76 7.54
C GLU A 36 -31.32 17.21 7.78
N TRP A 37 -30.13 17.43 8.34
CA TRP A 37 -29.58 18.76 8.62
C TRP A 37 -29.26 19.55 7.33
N LEU A 38 -28.63 18.90 6.35
CA LEU A 38 -28.35 19.51 5.04
C LEU A 38 -29.65 19.82 4.27
N GLY A 39 -30.69 19.01 4.44
CA GLY A 39 -32.03 19.25 3.89
C GLY A 39 -32.82 20.37 4.60
N SER A 40 -32.62 20.54 5.91
CA SER A 40 -33.29 21.56 6.72
C SER A 40 -32.57 22.92 6.73
N SER A 41 -31.40 23.04 6.09
CA SER A 41 -30.60 24.27 6.04
C SER A 41 -31.28 25.46 5.33
N GLN A 42 -32.51 25.27 4.84
CA GLN A 42 -33.37 26.32 4.28
C GLN A 42 -34.36 26.92 5.31
N GLU A 43 -34.54 26.32 6.49
CA GLU A 43 -35.38 26.86 7.57
C GLU A 43 -34.53 27.30 8.78
N MET A 44 -34.58 28.60 9.04
CA MET A 44 -33.73 29.33 9.96
C MET A 44 -34.07 29.00 11.43
N GLY A 45 -33.13 28.44 12.20
CA GLY A 45 -33.28 28.34 13.65
C GLY A 45 -32.23 27.51 14.39
N SER A 46 -31.39 28.21 15.18
CA SER A 46 -30.48 27.68 16.22
C SER A 46 -29.30 26.81 15.75
N VAL A 47 -28.11 27.43 15.73
CA VAL A 47 -26.82 26.78 15.46
C VAL A 47 -26.48 25.86 16.63
N SER A 48 -26.84 24.59 16.51
CA SER A 48 -26.29 23.53 17.36
C SER A 48 -24.82 23.32 16.98
N THR A 49 -23.91 23.37 17.96
CA THR A 49 -22.46 23.12 17.81
C THR A 49 -22.12 21.65 17.49
N TRP A 50 -23.12 20.83 17.19
CA TRP A 50 -22.96 19.42 16.88
C TRP A 50 -22.45 19.26 15.45
N SER A 51 -21.23 18.72 15.30
CA SER A 51 -20.62 18.43 13.99
C SER A 51 -20.73 16.92 13.69
N PRO A 52 -21.40 16.51 12.59
CA PRO A 52 -21.68 15.10 12.25
C PRO A 52 -20.46 14.26 11.78
N ASN A 53 -19.22 14.70 12.03
CA ASN A 53 -18.03 14.14 11.40
C ASN A 53 -17.02 13.51 12.37
N PHE A 54 -17.31 13.45 13.67
CA PHE A 54 -16.36 12.95 14.66
C PHE A 54 -16.32 11.42 14.72
N TRP A 55 -17.48 10.74 14.64
CA TRP A 55 -17.52 9.31 14.99
C TRP A 55 -16.93 8.43 13.90
N ARG A 56 -17.10 8.81 12.63
CA ARG A 56 -16.46 8.11 11.50
C ARG A 56 -14.94 8.21 11.55
N LYS A 57 -14.40 9.41 11.79
CA LYS A 57 -12.94 9.63 11.83
C LYS A 57 -12.30 8.89 12.99
N ASP A 58 -12.93 8.93 14.17
CA ASP A 58 -12.45 8.21 15.35
C ASP A 58 -12.44 6.68 15.12
N LEU A 59 -13.47 6.15 14.45
CA LEU A 59 -13.49 4.73 14.05
C LEU A 59 -12.37 4.40 13.08
N GLU A 60 -12.19 5.21 12.03
CA GLU A 60 -11.15 5.00 11.04
C GLU A 60 -9.75 5.03 11.67
N GLU A 61 -9.49 5.96 12.58
CA GLU A 61 -8.22 6.05 13.31
C GLU A 61 -7.97 4.79 14.17
N LYS A 62 -8.99 4.33 14.91
CA LYS A 62 -8.87 3.12 15.74
C LYS A 62 -8.67 1.87 14.90
N LEU A 63 -9.37 1.75 13.77
CA LEU A 63 -9.18 0.67 12.81
C LEU A 63 -7.78 0.69 12.22
N ILE A 64 -7.27 1.86 11.81
CA ILE A 64 -5.91 1.99 11.29
C ILE A 64 -4.88 1.59 12.35
N GLN A 65 -5.01 2.07 13.60
CA GLN A 65 -4.13 1.69 14.71
C GLN A 65 -4.13 0.17 14.93
N TYR A 66 -5.32 -0.43 14.94
CA TYR A 66 -5.47 -1.87 15.08
C TYR A 66 -4.81 -2.63 13.92
N MET A 67 -5.08 -2.26 12.67
CA MET A 67 -4.52 -2.93 11.49
C MET A 67 -3.01 -2.82 11.46
N THR A 68 -2.47 -1.62 11.71
CA THR A 68 -1.03 -1.39 11.75
C THR A 68 -0.35 -2.23 12.83
N ALA A 69 -0.99 -2.46 13.97
CA ALA A 69 -0.47 -3.34 15.01
C ALA A 69 -0.46 -4.84 14.62
N GLN A 70 -1.29 -5.24 13.65
CA GLN A 70 -1.32 -6.62 13.13
C GLN A 70 -0.34 -6.85 11.97
N ILE A 71 0.16 -5.77 11.35
CA ILE A 71 1.15 -5.88 10.29
C ILE A 71 2.45 -6.43 10.91
N PRO A 72 3.04 -7.50 10.34
CA PRO A 72 4.32 -8.02 10.80
C PRO A 72 5.36 -6.90 10.85
N LEU A 73 6.15 -6.86 11.93
CA LEU A 73 7.24 -5.89 12.04
C LEU A 73 8.36 -6.28 11.08
N PHE A 74 8.81 -5.33 10.26
CA PHE A 74 10.00 -5.52 9.45
C PHE A 74 11.25 -5.33 10.33
N GLY A 75 11.90 -6.44 10.70
CA GLY A 75 13.12 -6.45 11.49
C GLY A 75 14.31 -5.96 10.68
N SER A 76 14.60 -4.66 10.73
CA SER A 76 15.78 -4.05 10.12
C SER A 76 17.06 -4.44 10.89
N SER A 77 17.65 -5.60 10.59
CA SER A 77 19.06 -5.86 10.95
C SER A 77 19.92 -5.76 9.70
N SER A 78 20.76 -4.72 9.66
CA SER A 78 21.69 -4.40 8.58
C SER A 78 22.44 -5.63 8.05
N ASN A 79 22.42 -5.78 6.72
CA ASN A 79 23.23 -6.67 5.87
C ASN A 79 22.56 -7.93 5.30
N THR A 80 21.22 -8.08 5.40
CA THR A 80 20.48 -9.17 4.73
C THR A 80 19.12 -8.72 4.17
N ASP A 81 19.09 -7.53 3.58
CA ASP A 81 17.85 -6.75 3.45
C ASP A 81 16.88 -7.26 2.36
N GLU A 82 17.36 -7.86 1.26
CA GLU A 82 16.47 -8.39 0.21
C GLU A 82 15.74 -9.68 0.61
N THR A 83 16.45 -10.63 1.24
CA THR A 83 15.82 -11.87 1.69
C THR A 83 14.86 -11.60 2.83
N ALA A 84 15.20 -10.67 3.73
CA ALA A 84 14.30 -10.21 4.78
C ALA A 84 13.05 -9.54 4.18
N LEU A 85 13.23 -8.67 3.18
CA LEU A 85 12.12 -8.03 2.48
C LEU A 85 11.23 -9.07 1.79
N LYS A 86 11.81 -10.04 1.09
CA LYS A 86 11.05 -11.13 0.44
C LYS A 86 10.28 -11.98 1.45
N GLN A 87 10.89 -12.32 2.58
CA GLN A 87 10.22 -13.03 3.67
C GLN A 87 9.07 -12.22 4.25
N HIS A 88 9.28 -10.92 4.44
CA HIS A 88 8.28 -10.00 4.95
C HIS A 88 7.09 -9.83 4.00
N LEU A 89 7.35 -9.64 2.70
CA LEU A 89 6.30 -9.62 1.67
C LEU A 89 5.53 -10.94 1.61
N ASN A 90 6.21 -12.07 1.81
CA ASN A 90 5.55 -13.38 1.90
C ASN A 90 4.70 -13.51 3.17
N GLN A 91 5.12 -12.96 4.32
CA GLN A 91 4.29 -12.92 5.54
C GLN A 91 3.05 -12.03 5.36
N LEU A 92 3.18 -10.92 4.62
CA LEU A 92 2.02 -10.11 4.24
C LEU A 92 1.05 -10.95 3.41
N GLU A 93 1.53 -11.64 2.38
CA GLU A 93 0.71 -12.48 1.50
C GLU A 93 0.03 -13.65 2.23
N THR A 94 0.75 -14.35 3.11
CA THR A 94 0.30 -15.63 3.67
C THR A 94 -0.38 -15.54 5.03
N THR A 95 -0.13 -14.47 5.79
CA THR A 95 -0.64 -14.31 7.16
C THR A 95 -1.53 -13.08 7.30
N PHE A 96 -1.02 -11.91 6.91
CA PHE A 96 -1.73 -10.65 7.13
C PHE A 96 -2.98 -10.56 6.24
N LEU A 97 -2.83 -10.70 4.92
CA LEU A 97 -3.96 -10.58 3.98
C LEU A 97 -5.10 -11.57 4.27
N PRO A 98 -4.85 -12.89 4.46
CA PRO A 98 -5.92 -13.82 4.80
C PRO A 98 -6.62 -13.49 6.12
N SER A 99 -5.88 -12.95 7.11
CA SER A 99 -6.48 -12.53 8.37
C SER A 99 -7.41 -11.33 8.23
N LEU A 100 -7.22 -10.47 7.23
CA LEU A 100 -8.13 -9.36 6.93
C LEU A 100 -9.41 -9.86 6.26
N GLU A 101 -9.27 -10.82 5.34
CA GLU A 101 -10.41 -11.42 4.64
C GLU A 101 -11.35 -12.17 5.61
N ASP A 102 -10.78 -12.97 6.51
CA ASP A 102 -11.54 -13.74 7.53
C ASP A 102 -12.39 -12.83 8.42
N ARG A 103 -11.79 -11.74 8.91
CA ARG A 103 -12.48 -10.74 9.74
C ARG A 103 -13.53 -9.96 8.96
N GLY A 104 -13.42 -9.93 7.65
CA GLY A 104 -14.30 -9.21 6.75
C GLY A 104 -15.77 -9.53 6.85
N GLY A 105 -16.09 -10.80 7.12
CA GLY A 105 -17.46 -11.26 7.32
C GLY A 105 -18.15 -10.53 8.47
N VAL A 106 -17.45 -10.37 9.59
CA VAL A 106 -17.98 -9.69 10.79
C VAL A 106 -18.26 -8.21 10.51
N PHE A 107 -17.36 -7.51 9.80
CA PHE A 107 -17.58 -6.10 9.42
C PHE A 107 -18.70 -5.93 8.40
N LYS A 108 -18.89 -6.91 7.52
CA LYS A 108 -20.01 -6.93 6.60
C LYS A 108 -21.34 -7.06 7.34
N GLU A 109 -21.43 -7.99 8.29
CA GLU A 109 -22.61 -8.17 9.13
C GLU A 109 -22.91 -6.93 10.00
N ALA A 110 -21.87 -6.22 10.43
CA ALA A 110 -21.99 -4.94 11.13
C ALA A 110 -22.33 -3.74 10.22
N GLY A 111 -22.34 -3.89 8.89
CA GLY A 111 -22.53 -2.78 7.95
C GLY A 111 -21.35 -1.80 7.87
N LEU A 112 -20.16 -2.23 8.28
CA LEU A 112 -18.93 -1.45 8.35
C LEU A 112 -17.87 -1.85 7.30
N LEU A 113 -18.21 -2.78 6.40
CA LEU A 113 -17.30 -3.35 5.39
C LEU A 113 -16.52 -2.29 4.60
N VAL A 114 -17.19 -1.22 4.17
CA VAL A 114 -16.57 -0.14 3.38
C VAL A 114 -15.50 0.60 4.19
N THR A 115 -15.82 0.95 5.43
CA THR A 115 -14.87 1.63 6.34
C THR A 115 -13.70 0.71 6.66
N TYR A 116 -13.98 -0.56 6.95
CA TYR A 116 -12.97 -1.57 7.21
C TYR A 116 -12.00 -1.73 6.04
N ALA A 117 -12.51 -1.96 4.82
CA ALA A 117 -11.70 -2.12 3.63
C ALA A 117 -10.82 -0.88 3.38
N ARG A 118 -11.38 0.33 3.55
CA ARG A 118 -10.62 1.58 3.43
C ARG A 118 -9.47 1.66 4.43
N CYS A 119 -9.69 1.29 5.70
CA CYS A 119 -8.65 1.28 6.72
C CYS A 119 -7.57 0.23 6.43
N CYS A 120 -7.96 -0.97 5.97
CA CYS A 120 -7.01 -2.00 5.54
C CYS A 120 -6.11 -1.49 4.41
N HIS A 121 -6.69 -0.84 3.40
CA HIS A 121 -5.95 -0.23 2.29
C HIS A 121 -4.99 0.86 2.77
N ALA A 122 -5.47 1.77 3.62
CA ALA A 122 -4.64 2.84 4.16
C ALA A 122 -3.46 2.29 4.98
N SER A 123 -3.69 1.29 5.83
CA SER A 123 -2.63 0.67 6.64
C SER A 123 -1.61 -0.08 5.77
N LEU A 124 -2.06 -0.86 4.79
CA LEU A 124 -1.15 -1.58 3.88
C LEU A 124 -0.33 -0.61 3.02
N SER A 125 -0.99 0.40 2.43
CA SER A 125 -0.32 1.40 1.61
C SER A 125 0.69 2.21 2.43
N SER A 126 0.33 2.60 3.66
CA SER A 126 1.24 3.31 4.57
C SER A 126 2.45 2.45 4.91
N HIS A 127 2.24 1.16 5.20
CA HIS A 127 3.32 0.23 5.49
C HIS A 127 4.27 0.03 4.31
N LEU A 128 3.75 -0.23 3.12
CA LEU A 128 4.58 -0.38 1.90
C LEU A 128 5.34 0.92 1.58
N SER A 129 4.70 2.07 1.80
CA SER A 129 5.37 3.36 1.69
C SER A 129 6.54 3.45 2.67
N MET A 130 6.33 3.16 3.97
CA MET A 130 7.40 3.20 4.97
C MET A 130 8.55 2.23 4.66
N LEU A 131 8.25 1.03 4.12
CA LEU A 131 9.28 0.09 3.68
C LEU A 131 10.18 0.70 2.60
N THR A 132 9.57 1.39 1.64
CA THR A 132 10.28 1.97 0.48
C THR A 132 10.81 3.40 0.71
N ASP A 133 10.44 4.06 1.81
CA ASP A 133 10.79 5.48 2.05
C ASP A 133 12.23 5.68 2.52
N SER A 134 12.94 4.60 2.88
CA SER A 134 14.33 4.70 3.28
C SER A 134 15.22 5.23 2.14
N ASN A 135 16.12 6.17 2.44
CA ASN A 135 17.04 6.77 1.46
C ASN A 135 18.04 5.77 0.83
N HIS A 136 18.04 4.53 1.33
CA HIS A 136 18.93 3.44 0.96
C HIS A 136 18.21 2.28 0.26
N PHE A 137 16.92 2.42 -0.04
CA PHE A 137 16.18 1.38 -0.76
C PHE A 137 16.73 1.25 -2.18
N SER A 138 17.24 0.07 -2.53
CA SER A 138 17.88 -0.21 -3.81
C SER A 138 16.88 -0.49 -4.91
N PHE A 139 17.35 -0.47 -6.17
CA PHE A 139 16.56 -0.89 -7.32
C PHE A 139 15.94 -2.28 -7.15
N SER A 140 16.73 -3.26 -6.71
CA SER A 140 16.27 -4.64 -6.50
C SER A 140 15.20 -4.75 -5.42
N GLN A 141 15.32 -3.98 -4.34
CA GLN A 141 14.30 -3.93 -3.29
C GLN A 141 13.01 -3.27 -3.78
N CYS A 142 13.10 -2.16 -4.52
CA CYS A 142 11.93 -1.54 -5.18
C CYS A 142 11.25 -2.54 -6.13
N LEU A 143 12.04 -3.28 -6.91
CA LEU A 143 11.54 -4.26 -7.87
C LEU A 143 10.78 -5.41 -7.17
N LEU A 144 11.27 -5.88 -6.02
CA LEU A 144 10.57 -6.91 -5.23
C LEU A 144 9.20 -6.43 -4.73
N VAL A 145 9.10 -5.18 -4.26
CA VAL A 145 7.81 -4.61 -3.82
C VAL A 145 6.87 -4.42 -5.00
N TYR A 146 7.39 -3.97 -6.15
CA TYR A 146 6.62 -3.80 -7.38
C TYR A 146 6.09 -5.15 -7.89
N GLU A 147 6.95 -6.15 -8.00
CA GLU A 147 6.59 -7.52 -8.42
C GLU A 147 5.51 -8.11 -7.48
N TRP A 148 5.68 -7.95 -6.17
CA TRP A 148 4.67 -8.38 -5.20
C TRP A 148 3.33 -7.67 -5.42
N GLY A 149 3.33 -6.34 -5.58
CA GLY A 149 2.12 -5.56 -5.84
C GLY A 149 1.42 -5.97 -7.14
N LEU A 150 2.20 -6.17 -8.21
CA LEU A 150 1.69 -6.60 -9.51
C LEU A 150 1.08 -8.00 -9.43
N LYS A 151 1.77 -8.95 -8.77
CA LYS A 151 1.25 -10.30 -8.53
C LYS A 151 -0.07 -10.28 -7.76
N MET A 152 -0.20 -9.41 -6.74
CA MET A 152 -1.45 -9.28 -6.00
C MET A 152 -2.56 -8.68 -6.88
N TYR A 153 -2.25 -7.66 -7.68
CA TYR A 153 -3.18 -7.07 -8.65
C TYR A 153 -3.67 -8.09 -9.69
N GLU A 154 -2.77 -8.87 -10.25
CA GLU A 154 -3.10 -9.92 -11.22
C GLU A 154 -3.91 -11.04 -10.58
N ARG A 155 -3.60 -11.46 -9.35
CA ARG A 155 -4.40 -12.45 -8.63
C ARG A 155 -5.85 -11.99 -8.51
N GLU A 156 -6.06 -10.71 -8.21
CA GLU A 156 -7.39 -10.13 -8.02
C GLU A 156 -8.16 -9.94 -9.34
N THR A 157 -7.45 -9.65 -10.43
CA THR A 157 -8.05 -9.37 -11.74
C THR A 157 -8.20 -10.62 -12.63
N CYS A 158 -7.30 -11.59 -12.53
CA CYS A 158 -7.27 -12.81 -13.35
C CYS A 158 -8.10 -13.97 -12.77
N LEU A 159 -8.25 -14.08 -11.44
CA LEU A 159 -8.99 -15.20 -10.82
C LEU A 159 -10.50 -14.99 -10.75
N ARG A 160 -11.04 -13.87 -11.25
CA ARG A 160 -12.47 -13.57 -11.20
C ARG A 160 -13.09 -13.68 -12.61
N PRO A 161 -13.75 -14.81 -12.95
CA PRO A 161 -14.82 -14.75 -13.93
C PRO A 161 -15.79 -13.66 -13.48
N ARG A 162 -16.30 -12.89 -14.43
CA ARG A 162 -17.32 -11.83 -14.28
C ARG A 162 -18.68 -12.39 -13.82
N GLN A 163 -18.69 -13.33 -12.87
CA GLN A 163 -19.84 -13.83 -12.16
C GLN A 163 -19.84 -13.17 -10.78
N THR A 164 -20.69 -12.16 -10.66
CA THR A 164 -21.36 -11.70 -9.45
C THR A 164 -21.08 -12.52 -8.18
N SER A 165 -20.16 -12.03 -7.36
CA SER A 165 -20.38 -12.05 -5.91
C SER A 165 -19.83 -10.74 -5.34
N GLN A 166 -20.73 -9.85 -4.92
CA GLN A 166 -20.40 -8.58 -4.25
C GLN A 166 -19.91 -8.81 -2.80
N HIS A 167 -19.21 -9.92 -2.52
CA HIS A 167 -19.27 -10.53 -1.20
C HIS A 167 -17.96 -11.04 -0.59
N SER A 168 -16.81 -10.92 -1.25
CA SER A 168 -15.50 -11.12 -0.62
C SER A 168 -14.80 -9.77 -0.40
N LEU A 169 -14.07 -9.67 0.71
CA LEU A 169 -13.25 -8.53 1.10
C LEU A 169 -11.93 -8.56 0.33
N SER A 170 -12.03 -8.70 -0.98
CA SER A 170 -10.87 -8.70 -1.82
C SER A 170 -10.28 -7.30 -1.84
N LEU A 171 -8.95 -7.20 -1.79
CA LEU A 171 -8.28 -5.90 -1.81
C LEU A 171 -8.79 -5.14 -3.04
N ASP A 172 -9.26 -3.91 -2.84
CA ASP A 172 -9.80 -3.14 -3.96
C ASP A 172 -8.73 -3.04 -5.04
N VAL A 173 -9.10 -3.46 -6.26
CA VAL A 173 -8.24 -3.42 -7.46
C VAL A 173 -7.64 -2.03 -7.64
N GLN A 174 -8.38 -0.98 -7.26
CA GLN A 174 -7.88 0.39 -7.29
C GLN A 174 -6.77 0.65 -6.26
N CYS A 175 -6.85 0.06 -5.07
CA CYS A 175 -5.80 0.16 -4.06
C CYS A 175 -4.53 -0.58 -4.50
N LEU A 176 -4.66 -1.79 -5.04
CA LEU A 176 -3.52 -2.55 -5.55
C LEU A 176 -2.85 -1.82 -6.70
N MET A 177 -3.64 -1.28 -7.64
CA MET A 177 -3.13 -0.45 -8.72
C MET A 177 -2.40 0.78 -8.18
N TRP A 178 -2.96 1.47 -7.17
CA TRP A 178 -2.30 2.62 -6.56
C TRP A 178 -0.94 2.27 -5.94
N ILE A 179 -0.86 1.14 -5.24
CA ILE A 179 0.40 0.62 -4.68
C ILE A 179 1.41 0.37 -5.81
N VAL A 180 1.00 -0.34 -6.87
CA VAL A 180 1.87 -0.65 -8.02
C VAL A 180 2.41 0.63 -8.64
N LEU A 181 1.55 1.62 -8.92
CA LEU A 181 1.95 2.89 -9.51
C LEU A 181 2.90 3.69 -8.60
N LYS A 182 2.65 3.70 -7.28
CA LYS A 182 3.52 4.42 -6.33
C LYS A 182 4.88 3.76 -6.18
N THR A 183 4.94 2.43 -6.17
CA THR A 183 6.21 1.71 -6.15
C THR A 183 6.95 1.85 -7.48
N GLU A 184 6.24 1.90 -8.62
CA GLU A 184 6.83 2.18 -9.93
C GLU A 184 7.53 3.53 -9.95
N GLU A 185 6.84 4.59 -9.52
CA GLU A 185 7.39 5.95 -9.43
C GLU A 185 8.68 5.97 -8.60
N LYS A 186 8.69 5.28 -7.45
CA LYS A 186 9.88 5.16 -6.60
C LYS A 186 11.00 4.36 -7.27
N LEU A 187 10.67 3.25 -7.93
CA LEU A 187 11.62 2.40 -8.65
C LEU A 187 12.34 3.18 -9.75
N LEU A 188 11.60 3.97 -10.52
CA LEU A 188 12.17 4.83 -11.57
C LEU A 188 13.09 5.92 -10.97
N ALA A 189 12.69 6.55 -9.86
CA ALA A 189 13.53 7.53 -9.18
C ALA A 189 14.83 6.91 -8.62
N VAL A 190 14.76 5.70 -8.06
CA VAL A 190 15.94 4.97 -7.57
C VAL A 190 16.84 4.56 -8.74
N THR A 191 16.26 4.11 -9.85
CA THR A 191 16.99 3.79 -11.09
C THR A 191 17.81 4.99 -11.56
N GLN A 192 17.16 6.15 -11.69
CA GLN A 192 17.82 7.39 -12.08
C GLN A 192 18.99 7.74 -11.15
N LYS A 193 18.76 7.69 -9.83
CA LYS A 193 19.79 7.99 -8.82
C LYS A 193 20.98 7.04 -8.89
N GLU A 194 20.73 5.75 -9.02
CA GLU A 194 21.78 4.73 -9.10
C GLU A 194 22.58 4.83 -10.40
N VAL A 195 21.91 5.04 -11.55
CA VAL A 195 22.57 5.24 -12.85
C VAL A 195 23.43 6.50 -12.84
N GLY A 196 22.90 7.63 -12.40
CA GLY A 196 23.67 8.88 -12.32
C GLY A 196 24.88 8.78 -11.39
N LYS A 197 24.76 8.00 -10.29
CA LYS A 197 25.90 7.70 -9.41
C LYS A 197 26.95 6.84 -10.11
N ALA A 198 26.53 5.76 -10.78
CA ALA A 198 27.45 4.86 -11.47
C ALA A 198 28.20 5.56 -12.61
N LEU A 199 27.52 6.44 -13.37
CA LEU A 199 28.14 7.28 -14.38
C LEU A 199 29.19 8.20 -13.75
N LYS A 200 28.85 8.96 -12.70
CA LYS A 200 29.83 9.81 -12.01
C LYS A 200 31.05 9.03 -11.54
N GLU A 201 30.86 7.89 -10.88
CA GLU A 201 31.96 7.06 -10.39
C GLU A 201 32.84 6.51 -11.53
N ALA A 202 32.24 6.15 -12.67
CA ALA A 202 32.93 5.67 -13.86
C ALA A 202 33.86 6.74 -14.47
N PHE A 203 33.45 8.01 -14.46
CA PHE A 203 34.18 9.11 -15.12
C PHE A 203 35.01 9.98 -14.16
N ASP A 204 34.71 10.00 -12.85
CA ASP A 204 35.48 10.71 -11.82
C ASP A 204 36.79 10.00 -11.48
N THR A 205 36.86 8.68 -11.72
CA THR A 205 38.10 7.93 -11.56
C THR A 205 38.87 7.96 -12.88
N GLY A 206 40.11 8.48 -12.89
CA GLY A 206 41.00 8.48 -14.05
C GLY A 206 41.46 7.08 -14.52
N LYS A 207 40.59 6.06 -14.48
CA LYS A 207 40.83 4.68 -14.89
C LYS A 207 40.18 4.43 -16.27
N PRO A 208 40.95 4.16 -17.34
CA PRO A 208 40.47 4.48 -18.68
C PRO A 208 39.73 3.36 -19.44
N HIS A 209 39.60 2.13 -18.89
CA HIS A 209 39.23 0.98 -19.75
C HIS A 209 38.19 -0.02 -19.20
N CYS A 210 37.82 0.00 -17.91
CA CYS A 210 36.80 -0.92 -17.35
C CYS A 210 35.51 -0.22 -16.88
N ALA A 211 35.47 1.11 -16.93
CA ALA A 211 34.35 1.88 -16.40
C ALA A 211 33.11 1.78 -17.31
N ASP A 212 33.31 1.90 -18.62
CA ASP A 212 32.24 1.81 -19.63
C ASP A 212 31.54 0.44 -19.62
N ALA A 213 32.32 -0.63 -19.53
CA ALA A 213 31.78 -1.99 -19.46
C ALA A 213 30.95 -2.24 -18.19
N ALA A 214 31.36 -1.66 -17.05
CA ALA A 214 30.62 -1.77 -15.80
C ALA A 214 29.29 -1.01 -15.84
N VAL A 215 29.27 0.18 -16.46
CA VAL A 215 28.03 0.95 -16.68
C VAL A 215 27.08 0.18 -17.59
N ILE A 216 27.56 -0.32 -18.74
CA ILE A 216 26.74 -1.10 -19.67
C ILE A 216 26.18 -2.35 -18.99
N GLN A 217 27.00 -3.06 -18.21
CA GLN A 217 26.57 -4.25 -17.48
C GLN A 217 25.45 -3.91 -16.47
N MET A 218 25.63 -2.85 -15.67
CA MET A 218 24.62 -2.40 -14.71
C MET A 218 23.30 -2.02 -15.39
N LEU A 219 23.35 -1.28 -16.50
CA LEU A 219 22.15 -0.90 -17.26
C LEU A 219 21.41 -2.14 -17.79
N THR A 220 22.18 -3.08 -18.34
CA THR A 220 21.67 -4.36 -18.87
C THR A 220 21.00 -5.17 -17.76
N GLU A 221 21.65 -5.32 -16.60
CA GLU A 221 21.10 -6.06 -15.46
C GLU A 221 19.78 -5.48 -14.96
N LYS A 222 19.67 -4.14 -14.90
CA LYS A 222 18.43 -3.47 -14.49
C LYS A 222 17.30 -3.68 -15.48
N MET A 223 17.57 -3.54 -16.78
CA MET A 223 16.59 -3.80 -17.83
C MET A 223 16.13 -5.27 -17.82
N GLU A 224 17.06 -6.22 -17.74
CA GLU A 224 16.73 -7.65 -17.69
C GLU A 224 15.93 -8.02 -16.44
N ALA A 225 16.24 -7.39 -15.29
CA ALA A 225 15.47 -7.59 -14.07
C ALA A 225 14.05 -7.02 -14.19
N ALA A 226 13.88 -5.82 -14.76
CA ALA A 226 12.57 -5.22 -15.01
C ALA A 226 11.75 -6.03 -16.02
N CYS A 227 12.36 -6.48 -17.11
CA CYS A 227 11.75 -7.28 -18.16
C CYS A 227 11.22 -8.64 -17.65
N ARG A 228 11.92 -9.25 -16.68
CA ARG A 228 11.45 -10.46 -16.00
C ARG A 228 10.14 -10.26 -15.22
N VAL A 229 9.82 -9.02 -14.83
CA VAL A 229 8.59 -8.68 -14.11
C VAL A 229 7.50 -8.20 -15.06
N SER A 230 7.78 -7.21 -15.91
CA SER A 230 6.87 -6.79 -16.98
C SER A 230 7.60 -6.03 -18.10
N GLU A 231 7.12 -6.20 -19.33
CA GLU A 231 7.64 -5.48 -20.51
C GLU A 231 7.46 -3.96 -20.36
N SER A 232 6.29 -3.52 -19.88
CA SER A 232 6.01 -2.10 -19.64
C SER A 232 6.94 -1.47 -18.61
N LEU A 233 7.33 -2.19 -17.55
CA LEU A 233 8.31 -1.69 -16.59
C LEU A 233 9.70 -1.59 -17.23
N SER A 234 10.08 -2.57 -18.05
CA SER A 234 11.36 -2.58 -18.77
C SER A 234 11.50 -1.35 -19.67
N GLU A 235 10.47 -1.01 -20.45
CA GLU A 235 10.46 0.18 -21.32
C GLU A 235 10.66 1.47 -20.51
N LYS A 236 10.01 1.60 -19.35
CA LYS A 236 10.15 2.77 -18.47
C LYS A 236 11.54 2.85 -17.84
N VAL A 237 12.08 1.72 -17.39
CA VAL A 237 13.44 1.64 -16.82
C VAL A 237 14.47 2.00 -17.89
N GLU A 238 14.33 1.48 -19.11
CA GLU A 238 15.18 1.82 -20.24
C GLU A 238 15.13 3.32 -20.56
N ALA A 239 13.93 3.91 -20.63
CA ALA A 239 13.77 5.34 -20.88
C ALA A 239 14.49 6.20 -19.84
N VAL A 240 14.35 5.88 -18.55
CA VAL A 240 15.02 6.59 -17.45
C VAL A 240 16.54 6.44 -17.52
N CYS A 241 17.02 5.23 -17.82
CA CYS A 241 18.45 4.96 -18.01
C CYS A 241 19.03 5.81 -19.14
N LEU A 242 18.39 5.83 -20.30
CA LEU A 242 18.82 6.60 -21.46
C LEU A 242 18.78 8.10 -21.20
N GLU A 243 17.71 8.60 -20.55
CA GLU A 243 17.59 10.02 -20.20
C GLU A 243 18.73 10.46 -19.26
N GLU A 244 19.05 9.66 -18.25
CA GLU A 244 20.14 9.98 -17.31
C GLU A 244 21.52 9.90 -18.00
N CYS A 245 21.73 8.94 -18.90
CA CYS A 245 22.94 8.88 -19.72
C CYS A 245 23.09 10.12 -20.63
N LEU A 246 22.00 10.55 -21.28
CA LEU A 246 22.02 11.75 -22.12
C LEU A 246 22.33 13.00 -21.29
N ARG A 247 21.67 13.17 -20.15
CA ARG A 247 21.91 14.28 -19.23
C ARG A 247 23.34 14.33 -18.71
N PHE A 248 23.99 13.18 -18.56
CA PHE A 248 25.39 13.11 -18.14
C PHE A 248 26.38 13.55 -19.23
N LEU A 249 26.00 13.41 -20.52
CA LEU A 249 26.84 13.79 -21.66
C LEU A 249 26.73 15.29 -22.02
N GLU A 250 25.69 15.96 -21.55
CA GLU A 250 25.47 17.41 -21.69
C GLU A 250 26.31 18.24 -20.70
#